data_AF-A0A2B7Z6W0-F1
#
_entry.id   AF-A0A2B7Z6W0-F1
#
_cell.length_a   1.000
_cell.length_b   1.000
_cell.length_c   1.000
_cell.angle_alpha   90.00
_cell.angle_beta   90.00
_cell.angle_gamma   90.00
#
_symmetry.space_group_name_H-M   'P 1'
#
loop_
_entity.id
_entity.type
_entity.pdbx_description
1 polymer ?
#
loop_
_entity_poly.entity_id
_entity_poly.type
_entity_poly.pdbx_seq_one_letter_code
_entity_poly.pdbx_strand_id
1 'polypeptide(L)'
;MKAVVDAESLLYINNRSKDSGIVDFGKSSVGRTPFPEEEERYLPGVEISPLLRWNQAWGFWHAFDEWIDWDWQAWLEDTYAGTRSSITDHMRSIWLPSIVTEPPPPLPNIE
;
A
#
# COMPACT_ATOMS: atom_id res chain seq x y z
N MET A 1 -14.37 -24.39 -4.27
CA MET A 1 -13.27 -23.42 -4.28
C MET A 1 -13.78 -22.19 -3.53
N LYS A 2 -13.21 -21.87 -2.36
CA LYS A 2 -13.65 -20.73 -1.54
C LYS A 2 -12.55 -19.68 -1.66
N ALA A 3 -12.77 -18.64 -2.44
CA ALA A 3 -11.90 -17.47 -2.40
C ALA A 3 -12.19 -16.76 -1.07
N VAL A 4 -11.15 -16.60 -0.24
CA VAL A 4 -11.22 -15.69 0.90
C VAL A 4 -10.91 -14.32 0.31
N VAL A 5 -11.95 -13.49 0.23
CA VAL A 5 -11.81 -12.08 -0.11
C VAL A 5 -11.91 -11.37 1.21
N ASP A 6 -10.78 -10.92 1.74
CA ASP A 6 -10.76 -10.14 2.96
C ASP A 6 -11.28 -8.72 2.70
N ALA A 7 -11.97 -8.18 3.70
CA ALA A 7 -12.66 -6.88 3.61
C ALA A 7 -11.72 -5.67 3.50
N GLU A 8 -10.40 -5.90 3.45
CA GLU A 8 -9.36 -4.88 3.32
C GLU A 8 -9.22 -4.35 1.89
N SER A 9 -9.79 -5.06 0.93
CA SER A 9 -9.90 -4.57 -0.43
C SER A 9 -10.95 -3.46 -0.49
N LEU A 10 -10.51 -2.23 -0.72
CA LEU A 10 -11.33 -1.03 -0.79
C LEU A 10 -12.57 -1.25 -1.67
N LEU A 11 -13.75 -1.07 -1.09
CA LEU A 11 -15.00 -1.04 -1.83
C LEU A 11 -15.14 0.35 -2.48
N TYR A 12 -14.83 0.44 -3.76
CA TYR A 12 -15.21 1.62 -4.54
C TYR A 12 -16.73 1.59 -4.75
N ILE A 13 -17.43 2.63 -4.30
CA ILE A 13 -18.88 2.80 -4.54
C ILE A 13 -19.06 3.96 -5.54
N ASN A 14 -19.53 3.64 -6.74
CA ASN A 14 -19.94 4.65 -7.70
C ASN A 14 -21.34 5.18 -7.34
N ASN A 15 -21.40 6.34 -6.68
CA ASN A 15 -22.66 6.95 -6.26
C ASN A 15 -23.59 7.36 -7.43
N ARG A 16 -23.12 7.35 -8.68
CA ARG A 16 -23.96 7.61 -9.86
C ARG A 16 -24.65 6.37 -10.43
N SER A 17 -24.10 5.17 -10.21
CA SER A 17 -24.61 3.93 -10.79
C SER A 17 -24.93 2.82 -9.77
N LYS A 18 -24.66 3.03 -8.47
CA LYS A 18 -24.76 1.99 -7.42
C LYS A 18 -23.89 0.75 -7.69
N ASP A 19 -22.88 0.88 -8.54
CA ASP A 19 -21.91 -0.19 -8.75
C ASP A 19 -20.89 -0.16 -7.62
N SER A 20 -20.61 -1.34 -7.06
CA SER A 20 -19.55 -1.53 -6.09
C SER A 20 -18.47 -2.45 -6.66
N GLY A 21 -17.21 -2.04 -6.54
CA GLY A 21 -16.05 -2.77 -7.02
C GLY A 21 -15.04 -3.00 -5.90
N ILE A 22 -14.42 -4.17 -5.88
CA ILE A 22 -13.35 -4.50 -4.95
C ILE A 22 -12.03 -4.12 -5.61
N VAL A 23 -11.27 -3.22 -4.97
CA VAL A 23 -9.97 -2.73 -5.44
C VAL A 23 -8.89 -3.11 -4.42
N ASP A 24 -7.63 -3.19 -4.84
CA ASP A 24 -6.46 -3.61 -4.05
C ASP A 24 -6.24 -5.14 -3.99
N PHE A 25 -5.77 -5.71 -5.11
CA PHE A 25 -5.32 -7.11 -5.20
C PHE A 25 -3.79 -7.27 -5.18
N GLY A 26 -3.02 -6.19 -4.97
CA GLY A 26 -1.59 -6.23 -5.28
C GLY A 26 -0.74 -7.08 -4.32
N LYS A 27 -1.33 -7.60 -3.25
CA LYS A 27 -0.76 -8.65 -2.39
C LYS A 27 -1.67 -9.87 -2.24
N SER A 28 -2.80 -9.92 -2.94
CA SER A 28 -3.74 -11.03 -2.83
C SER A 28 -3.15 -12.28 -3.47
N SER A 29 -3.21 -13.40 -2.75
CA SER A 29 -2.85 -14.71 -3.29
C SER A 29 -4.05 -15.65 -3.23
N VAL A 30 -4.20 -16.49 -4.26
CA VAL A 30 -5.21 -17.56 -4.25
C VAL A 30 -4.51 -18.84 -3.82
N GLY A 31 -4.62 -19.22 -2.55
CA GLY A 31 -3.98 -20.42 -2.01
C GLY A 31 -3.86 -20.43 -0.48
N ARG A 32 -3.10 -21.38 0.07
CA ARG A 32 -2.57 -21.28 1.44
C ARG A 32 -1.29 -20.45 1.36
N THR A 33 -1.16 -19.40 2.17
CA THR A 33 0.08 -18.61 2.15
C THR A 33 1.28 -19.50 2.52
N PRO A 34 2.38 -19.47 1.75
CA PRO A 34 3.63 -20.12 2.17
C PRO A 34 4.32 -19.36 3.31
N PHE A 35 3.93 -18.10 3.57
CA PHE A 35 4.56 -17.21 4.55
C PHE A 35 3.52 -16.51 5.44
N PRO A 36 3.02 -17.17 6.50
CA PRO A 36 1.99 -16.62 7.38
C PRO A 36 2.39 -15.33 8.10
N GLU A 37 3.68 -15.18 8.43
CA GLU A 37 4.19 -13.96 9.06
C GLU A 37 4.17 -12.75 8.09
N GLU A 38 4.38 -12.98 6.80
CA GLU A 38 4.24 -11.91 5.80
C GLU A 38 2.77 -11.60 5.53
N GLU A 39 1.90 -12.61 5.52
CA GLU A 39 0.45 -12.39 5.40
C GLU A 39 -0.07 -11.56 6.58
N GLU A 40 0.27 -11.90 7.82
CA GLU A 40 -0.10 -11.12 9.00
C GLU A 40 0.47 -9.69 8.96
N ARG A 41 1.71 -9.54 8.46
CA ARG A 41 2.29 -8.20 8.28
C ARG A 41 1.55 -7.43 7.20
N TYR A 42 1.24 -7.99 6.05
CA TYR A 42 0.72 -7.24 4.92
C TYR A 42 -0.81 -7.20 4.85
N LEU A 43 -1.52 -8.05 5.60
CA LEU A 43 -2.97 -8.15 5.71
C LEU A 43 -3.36 -8.25 7.21
N PRO A 44 -3.09 -7.19 8.00
CA PRO A 44 -3.15 -7.23 9.47
C PRO A 44 -4.57 -7.25 10.06
N GLY A 45 -5.62 -7.32 9.23
CA GLY A 45 -7.02 -7.16 9.64
C GLY A 45 -7.42 -5.71 9.92
N VAL A 46 -6.53 -4.74 9.68
CA VAL A 46 -6.74 -3.31 9.93
C VAL A 46 -6.50 -2.50 8.66
N GLU A 47 -7.33 -1.48 8.43
CA GLU A 47 -7.22 -0.63 7.26
C GLU A 47 -5.83 0.04 7.18
N ILE A 48 -5.12 -0.21 6.08
CA ILE A 48 -3.86 0.46 5.76
C ILE A 48 -4.18 1.54 4.73
N SER A 49 -3.78 2.78 5.00
CA SER A 49 -3.96 3.86 4.02
C SER A 49 -3.22 3.52 2.71
N PRO A 50 -3.88 3.64 1.55
CA PRO A 50 -3.24 3.45 0.24
C PRO A 50 -1.99 4.32 0.04
N LEU A 51 -1.97 5.52 0.63
CA LEU A 51 -0.82 6.43 0.60
C LEU A 51 0.45 5.82 1.24
N LEU A 52 0.29 4.90 2.20
CA LEU A 52 1.39 4.21 2.86
C LEU A 52 1.71 2.89 2.14
N ARG A 53 0.67 2.13 1.80
CA ARG A 53 0.78 0.81 1.18
C ARG A 53 1.44 0.85 -0.20
N TRP A 54 1.03 1.82 -1.01
CA TRP A 54 1.44 1.98 -2.40
C TRP A 54 2.54 3.02 -2.59
N ASN A 55 3.14 3.47 -1.48
CA ASN A 55 4.17 4.49 -1.50
C ASN A 55 5.34 4.08 -2.41
N GLN A 56 5.78 5.01 -3.25
CA GLN A 56 6.84 4.76 -4.22
C GLN A 56 8.15 4.25 -3.57
N ALA A 57 8.40 4.58 -2.30
CA ALA A 57 9.58 4.13 -1.56
C ALA A 57 9.67 2.61 -1.37
N TRP A 58 8.56 1.88 -1.52
CA TRP A 58 8.59 0.41 -1.56
C TRP A 58 9.16 -0.16 -2.86
N GLY A 59 9.21 0.64 -3.93
CA GLY A 59 9.75 0.22 -5.23
C GLY A 59 8.84 -0.73 -6.03
N PHE A 60 7.69 -1.15 -5.50
CA PHE A 60 6.77 -2.08 -6.21
C PHE A 60 6.19 -1.51 -7.50
N TRP A 61 6.08 -0.19 -7.61
CA TRP A 61 5.57 0.49 -8.80
C TRP A 61 6.39 0.15 -10.06
N HIS A 62 7.70 -0.11 -9.91
CA HIS A 62 8.58 -0.47 -11.02
C HIS A 62 8.16 -1.74 -11.75
N ALA A 63 7.46 -2.65 -11.09
CA ALA A 63 6.92 -3.86 -11.73
C ALA A 63 5.88 -3.54 -12.83
N PHE A 64 5.39 -2.30 -12.86
CA PHE A 64 4.37 -1.81 -13.79
C PHE A 64 4.90 -0.68 -14.68
N ASP A 65 6.22 -0.45 -14.75
CA ASP A 65 6.83 0.66 -15.52
C ASP A 65 6.48 0.60 -17.02
N GLU A 66 6.24 -0.60 -17.57
CA GLU A 66 5.82 -0.75 -18.97
C GLU A 66 4.34 -0.35 -19.20
N TRP A 67 3.55 -0.30 -18.13
CA TRP A 67 2.09 -0.12 -18.17
C TRP A 67 1.64 1.24 -17.63
N ILE A 68 2.51 1.89 -16.85
CA ILE A 68 2.24 3.14 -16.15
C ILE A 68 3.18 4.21 -16.69
N ASP A 69 2.63 5.12 -17.49
CA ASP A 69 3.36 6.26 -18.07
C ASP A 69 3.13 7.59 -17.33
N TRP A 70 2.32 7.57 -16.28
CA TRP A 70 2.05 8.74 -15.42
C TRP A 70 2.90 8.74 -14.16
N ASP A 71 2.99 9.92 -13.52
CA ASP A 71 3.65 10.05 -12.22
C ASP A 71 2.85 9.31 -11.14
N TRP A 72 3.36 8.13 -10.77
CA TRP A 72 2.74 7.23 -9.79
C TRP A 72 2.47 7.91 -8.46
N GLN A 73 3.47 8.61 -7.92
CA GLN A 73 3.37 9.18 -6.58
C GLN A 73 2.44 10.39 -6.58
N ALA A 74 2.52 11.25 -7.60
CA ALA A 74 1.60 12.37 -7.75
C ALA A 74 0.14 11.90 -7.89
N TRP A 75 -0.10 10.88 -8.72
CA TRP A 75 -1.43 10.29 -8.88
C TRP A 75 -1.95 9.67 -7.57
N LEU A 76 -1.10 8.95 -6.84
CA LEU A 76 -1.45 8.31 -5.57
C LEU A 76 -1.86 9.37 -4.53
N GLU A 77 -1.09 10.45 -4.44
CA GLU A 77 -1.37 11.55 -3.51
C GLU A 77 -2.64 12.32 -3.84
N ASP A 78 -2.90 12.59 -5.12
CA ASP A 78 -4.13 13.26 -5.57
C ASP A 78 -5.36 12.38 -5.30
N THR A 79 -5.31 11.12 -5.73
CA THR A 79 -6.43 10.17 -5.62
C THR A 79 -6.83 9.91 -4.16
N TYR A 80 -5.85 9.79 -3.26
CA TYR A 80 -6.08 9.43 -1.86
C TYR A 80 -5.84 10.60 -0.89
N ALA A 81 -5.77 11.84 -1.39
CA ALA A 81 -5.57 13.05 -0.59
C ALA A 81 -6.52 13.13 0.61
N GLY A 82 -7.78 12.74 0.41
CA GLY A 82 -8.82 12.77 1.46
C GLY A 82 -8.55 11.84 2.64
N THR A 83 -7.69 10.82 2.48
CA THR A 83 -7.31 9.90 3.56
C THR A 83 -6.11 10.40 4.36
N ARG A 84 -5.45 11.48 3.94
CA ARG A 84 -4.20 11.95 4.57
C ARG A 84 -4.40 12.33 6.05
N SER A 85 -5.57 12.84 6.42
CA SER A 85 -5.89 13.23 7.80
C SER A 85 -6.13 12.06 8.75
N SER A 86 -6.42 10.84 8.25
CA SER A 86 -6.58 9.65 9.10
C SER A 86 -5.26 8.93 9.38
N ILE A 87 -4.18 9.31 8.69
CA ILE A 87 -2.86 8.70 8.86
C ILE A 87 -2.20 9.21 10.14
N THR A 88 -1.95 8.29 11.07
CA THR A 88 -1.21 8.57 12.31
C THR A 88 0.30 8.34 12.13
N ASP A 89 1.12 8.93 13.00
CA ASP A 89 2.57 8.69 13.01
C ASP A 89 2.90 7.22 13.29
N HIS A 90 2.09 6.55 14.10
CA HIS A 90 2.22 5.12 14.33
C HIS A 90 2.05 4.32 13.04
N MET A 91 1.02 4.63 12.24
CA MET A 91 0.81 3.98 10.93
C MET A 91 1.98 4.25 9.98
N ARG A 92 2.54 5.46 9.98
CA ARG A 92 3.75 5.77 9.18
C ARG A 92 4.93 4.91 9.59
N SER A 93 5.15 4.74 10.90
CA SER A 93 6.28 3.94 11.42
C SER A 93 6.19 2.45 11.07
N ILE A 94 4.98 1.91 10.92
CA ILE A 94 4.77 0.50 10.58
C ILE A 94 4.82 0.29 9.06
N TRP A 95 4.18 1.17 8.29
CA TRP A 95 3.84 0.91 6.89
C TRP A 95 4.71 1.63 5.86
N LEU A 96 5.59 2.54 6.28
CA LEU A 96 6.61 3.12 5.40
C LEU A 96 7.94 2.41 5.62
N PRO A 97 8.74 2.23 4.55
CA PRO A 97 10.06 1.66 4.67
C PRO A 97 10.97 2.59 5.47
N SER A 98 11.92 1.98 6.21
CA SER A 98 12.87 2.68 7.08
C SER A 98 13.69 3.75 6.36
N ILE A 99 13.92 3.62 5.05
CA ILE A 99 14.58 4.65 4.24
C ILE A 99 13.86 6.01 4.24
N VAL A 100 12.55 6.03 4.53
CA VAL A 100 11.73 7.24 4.62
C VAL A 100 11.49 7.67 6.07
N THR A 101 11.58 6.74 7.02
CA THR A 101 11.23 7.00 8.43
C THR A 101 12.46 7.17 9.34
N GLU A 102 13.63 6.68 8.94
CA GLU A 102 14.88 6.81 9.70
C GLU A 102 15.80 7.87 9.09
N PRO A 103 16.55 8.63 9.92
CA PRO A 103 17.55 9.55 9.41
C PRO A 103 18.65 8.79 8.65
N PRO A 104 19.19 9.36 7.57
CA PRO A 104 20.26 8.72 6.80
C PRO A 104 21.45 8.39 7.71
N PRO A 105 22.11 7.24 7.51
CA PRO A 105 23.26 6.86 8.31
C PRO A 105 24.35 7.95 8.18
N PRO A 106 25.09 8.24 9.26
CA PRO A 106 26.18 9.19 9.20
C PRO A 106 27.19 8.75 8.13
N LEU A 107 27.68 9.71 7.35
CA LEU A 107 28.67 9.44 6.31
C LEU A 107 29.88 8.72 6.92
N PRO A 108 30.43 7.68 6.25
CA PRO A 108 31.62 7.02 6.73
C PRO A 108 32.75 8.04 6.86
N ASN A 109 33.51 7.99 7.96
CA ASN A 109 34.73 8.76 8.10
C ASN A 109 35.70 8.32 6.98
N ILE A 110 35.96 9.24 6.04
CA ILE A 110 37.02 9.07 5.05
C ILE A 110 38.30 9.53 5.75
N GLU A 111 39.08 8.58 6.27
CA GLU A 111 40.48 8.79 6.68
C GLU A 111 41.43 8.73 5.49
#